data_AF-A0A260AE55-F1
#
_entry.id   AF-A0A260AE55-F1
#
_cell.length_a   1.000
_cell.length_b   1.000
_cell.length_c   1.000
_cell.angle_alpha   90.00
_cell.angle_beta   90.00
_cell.angle_gamma   90.00
#
_symmetry.space_group_name_H-M   'P 1'
#
loop_
_entity.id
_entity.type
_entity.pdbx_description
1 polymer ?
#
loop_
_entity_poly.entity_id
_entity_poly.type
_entity_poly.pdbx_seq_one_letter_code
_entity_poly.pdbx_strand_id
1 'polypeptide(L)'
;MLGTDLGGVLSLETVLTLATGNAAAPSWAPKHAGSLLWSDSVAVRLQGDAPQFPVAIVDFAATAYPVEAGWFLEVGNSLDSATMGSVLLLVNESNRPVSSAFKNAAAPSAADIAVMSAVYSDVARTLVEHALGNVDFDLESEYRDGSVGETLQSLLSMRFPGRSLDELRNTRNNAPSVFSADLQAAVRVFAGVEVA
;
A
#
# COMPACT_ATOMS: atom_id res chain seq x y z
N MET A 1 15.88 -5.23 15.84
CA MET A 1 15.04 -5.25 14.63
C MET A 1 13.97 -4.21 14.81
N LEU A 2 13.91 -3.22 13.90
CA LEU A 2 12.85 -2.23 13.86
C LEU A 2 11.64 -2.87 13.18
N GLY A 3 10.42 -2.54 13.60
CA GLY A 3 9.19 -3.16 13.09
C GLY A 3 8.91 -2.91 11.60
N THR A 4 9.71 -2.05 10.95
CA THR A 4 9.65 -1.71 9.52
C THR A 4 10.19 -2.81 8.59
N ASP A 5 10.95 -3.78 9.12
CA ASP A 5 11.54 -4.88 8.34
C ASP A 5 10.74 -6.19 8.40
N LEU A 6 9.55 -6.18 8.99
CA LEU A 6 8.72 -7.37 9.17
C LEU A 6 7.73 -7.51 8.02
N GLY A 7 7.99 -8.48 7.14
CA GLY A 7 6.99 -9.06 6.24
C GLY A 7 6.18 -10.16 6.96
N GLY A 8 4.85 -10.19 6.81
CA GLY A 8 3.98 -11.22 7.39
C GLY A 8 2.59 -10.74 7.79
N VAL A 9 1.94 -11.48 8.69
CA VAL A 9 0.65 -11.11 9.30
C VAL A 9 0.88 -10.90 10.79
N LEU A 10 0.62 -9.70 11.29
CA LEU A 10 0.50 -9.40 12.71
C LEU A 10 -0.91 -9.76 13.15
N SER A 11 -1.03 -10.89 13.82
CA SER A 11 -2.26 -11.21 14.55
C SER A 11 -2.18 -10.58 15.94
N LEU A 12 -3.03 -9.59 16.19
CA LEU A 12 -3.31 -9.09 17.53
C LEU A 12 -4.45 -9.94 18.10
N GLU A 13 -4.23 -10.49 19.28
CA GLU A 13 -5.28 -11.15 20.06
C GLU A 13 -5.49 -10.37 21.36
N THR A 14 -6.70 -9.87 21.56
CA THR A 14 -7.11 -9.22 22.79
C THR A 14 -7.99 -10.19 23.56
N VAL A 15 -7.59 -10.51 24.79
CA VAL A 15 -8.35 -11.42 25.65
C VAL A 15 -8.75 -10.73 26.95
N LEU A 16 -10.00 -10.87 27.33
CA LEU A 16 -10.53 -10.51 28.64
C LEU A 16 -10.60 -11.78 29.48
N THR A 17 -9.89 -11.81 30.61
CA THR A 17 -9.86 -12.97 31.51
C THR A 17 -10.37 -12.61 32.90
N LEU A 18 -10.92 -13.60 33.60
CA LEU A 18 -11.36 -13.44 34.98
C LEU A 18 -10.14 -13.34 35.91
N ALA A 19 -9.86 -12.15 36.44
CA ALA A 19 -8.67 -11.90 37.26
C ALA A 19 -8.62 -12.73 38.56
N THR A 20 -9.77 -12.87 39.24
CA THR A 20 -9.91 -13.62 40.48
C THR A 20 -11.09 -14.57 40.40
N GLY A 21 -10.89 -15.81 40.82
CA GLY A 21 -11.95 -16.81 40.80
C GLY A 21 -13.13 -16.41 41.67
N ASN A 22 -14.33 -16.74 41.22
CA ASN A 22 -15.57 -16.49 41.93
C ASN A 22 -16.31 -17.82 42.18
N ALA A 23 -16.08 -18.40 43.35
CA ALA A 23 -16.70 -19.66 43.76
C ALA A 23 -18.23 -19.58 43.89
N ALA A 24 -18.78 -18.37 44.08
CA ALA A 24 -20.21 -18.13 44.20
C ALA A 24 -20.91 -17.92 42.84
N ALA A 25 -20.17 -17.90 41.72
CA ALA A 25 -20.80 -17.73 40.41
C ALA A 25 -21.68 -18.95 40.03
N PRO A 26 -22.77 -18.75 39.25
CA PRO A 26 -23.64 -19.84 38.79
C PRO A 26 -22.88 -20.91 37.99
N SER A 27 -23.43 -22.13 37.88
CA SER A 27 -22.78 -23.24 37.14
C SER A 27 -22.47 -22.95 35.67
N TRP A 28 -23.18 -21.99 35.08
CA TRP A 28 -23.03 -21.56 33.69
C TRP A 28 -22.12 -20.33 33.51
N ALA A 29 -21.50 -19.84 34.59
CA ALA A 29 -20.57 -18.71 34.56
C ALA A 29 -19.11 -19.16 34.84
N PRO A 30 -18.11 -18.51 34.24
CA PRO A 30 -16.70 -18.80 34.51
C PRO A 30 -16.34 -18.53 35.98
N LYS A 31 -15.67 -19.50 36.64
CA LYS A 31 -15.40 -19.46 38.09
C LYS A 31 -13.94 -19.40 38.47
N HIS A 32 -13.05 -19.80 37.56
CA HIS A 32 -11.63 -19.94 37.85
C HIS A 32 -10.87 -18.69 37.41
N ALA A 33 -9.91 -18.25 38.22
CA ALA A 33 -8.98 -17.21 37.80
C ALA A 33 -8.29 -17.65 36.49
N GLY A 34 -8.18 -16.74 35.53
CA GLY A 34 -7.67 -17.01 34.18
C GLY A 34 -8.70 -17.54 33.18
N SER A 35 -9.98 -17.70 33.56
CA SER A 35 -11.02 -18.08 32.59
C SER A 35 -11.19 -17.00 31.52
N LEU A 36 -11.23 -17.38 30.24
CA LEU A 36 -11.48 -16.47 29.11
C LEU A 36 -12.95 -16.05 29.10
N LEU A 37 -13.20 -14.74 29.18
CA LEU A 37 -14.55 -14.15 29.16
C LEU A 37 -14.93 -13.66 27.76
N TRP A 38 -13.94 -13.15 27.04
CA TRP A 38 -14.11 -12.60 25.71
C TRP A 38 -12.75 -12.54 25.02
N SER A 39 -12.76 -12.71 23.70
CA SER A 39 -11.58 -12.56 22.86
C SER A 39 -11.95 -11.81 21.59
N ASP A 40 -11.03 -11.00 21.11
CA ASP A 40 -11.07 -10.37 19.79
C ASP A 40 -9.74 -10.60 19.10
N SER A 41 -9.78 -10.80 17.78
CA SER A 41 -8.57 -11.02 17.01
C SER A 41 -8.60 -10.18 15.73
N VAL A 42 -7.53 -9.43 15.53
CA VAL A 42 -7.32 -8.59 14.35
C VAL A 42 -6.04 -9.04 13.67
N ALA A 43 -6.14 -9.45 12.41
CA ALA A 43 -5.00 -9.76 11.58
C ALA A 43 -4.66 -8.55 10.70
N VAL A 44 -3.48 -7.97 10.91
CA VAL A 44 -2.93 -6.88 10.10
C VAL A 44 -1.81 -7.45 9.25
N ARG A 45 -1.92 -7.37 7.92
CA ARG A 45 -0.79 -7.72 7.04
C ARG A 45 0.31 -6.68 7.22
N LEU A 46 1.40 -7.07 7.86
CA LEU A 46 2.64 -6.30 7.91
C LEU A 46 3.41 -6.64 6.64
N GLN A 47 3.07 -6.02 5.53
CA GLN A 47 3.97 -6.02 4.38
C GLN A 47 4.68 -4.67 4.42
N GLY A 48 6.00 -4.67 4.17
CA GLY A 48 6.72 -3.41 3.96
C GLY A 48 6.04 -2.57 2.88
N ASP A 49 6.41 -1.30 2.76
CA ASP A 49 5.87 -0.34 1.78
C ASP A 49 6.06 -0.75 0.29
N ALA A 50 6.55 -1.97 0.02
CA ALA A 50 6.69 -2.54 -1.31
C ALA A 50 5.32 -2.96 -1.90
N PRO A 51 4.99 -2.57 -3.13
CA PRO A 51 3.73 -2.92 -3.76
C PRO A 51 3.58 -4.43 -3.97
N GLN A 52 2.35 -4.93 -3.84
CA GLN A 52 2.02 -6.37 -3.95
C GLN A 52 1.73 -6.84 -5.38
N PHE A 53 2.06 -6.02 -6.36
CA PHE A 53 1.89 -6.34 -7.77
C PHE A 53 3.23 -6.72 -8.41
N PRO A 54 3.23 -7.45 -9.54
CA PRO A 54 4.46 -7.86 -10.19
C PRO A 54 5.33 -6.69 -10.64
N VAL A 55 6.65 -6.89 -10.57
CA VAL A 55 7.66 -6.00 -11.15
C VAL A 55 8.45 -6.80 -12.19
N ALA A 56 8.60 -6.25 -13.40
CA ALA A 56 9.38 -6.87 -14.46
C ALA A 56 10.43 -5.90 -15.00
N ILE A 57 11.63 -6.42 -15.25
CA ILE A 57 12.71 -5.65 -15.90
C ILE A 57 12.65 -5.97 -17.39
N VAL A 58 12.47 -4.95 -18.22
CA VAL A 58 12.28 -5.08 -19.67
C VAL A 58 13.09 -4.02 -20.42
N ASP A 59 13.56 -4.33 -21.62
CA ASP A 59 14.21 -3.36 -22.49
C ASP A 59 13.15 -2.52 -23.21
N PHE A 60 13.06 -1.23 -22.88
CA PHE A 60 12.04 -0.36 -23.47
C PHE A 60 12.27 -0.13 -24.97
N ALA A 61 13.48 -0.33 -25.49
CA ALA A 61 13.76 -0.26 -26.92
C ALA A 61 13.04 -1.34 -27.74
N ALA A 62 12.60 -2.42 -27.09
CA ALA A 62 11.78 -3.48 -27.69
C ALA A 62 10.27 -3.29 -27.46
N THR A 63 9.83 -2.14 -26.94
CA THR A 63 8.44 -1.86 -26.58
C THR A 63 7.93 -0.56 -27.22
N ALA A 64 6.69 -0.18 -26.93
CA ALA A 64 6.12 1.12 -27.31
C ALA A 64 6.42 2.24 -26.30
N TYR A 65 7.09 1.95 -25.19
CA TYR A 65 7.35 2.91 -24.13
C TYR A 65 8.57 3.79 -24.43
N PRO A 66 8.64 5.03 -23.91
CA PRO A 66 9.76 5.93 -24.16
C PRO A 66 11.08 5.34 -23.66
N VAL A 67 12.08 5.18 -24.53
CA VAL A 67 13.37 4.53 -24.21
C VAL A 67 14.16 5.21 -23.10
N GLU A 68 13.93 6.50 -22.86
CA GLU A 68 14.57 7.29 -21.80
C GLU A 68 13.82 7.22 -20.45
N ALA A 69 12.63 6.62 -20.40
CA ALA A 69 11.89 6.45 -19.16
C ALA A 69 12.58 5.39 -18.27
N GLY A 70 12.62 5.64 -16.96
CA GLY A 70 13.18 4.67 -16.01
C GLY A 70 12.23 3.51 -15.68
N TRP A 71 10.93 3.77 -15.72
CA TRP A 71 9.88 2.80 -15.44
C TRP A 71 8.57 3.21 -16.13
N PHE A 72 7.62 2.28 -16.15
CA PHE A 72 6.25 2.48 -16.60
C PHE A 72 5.32 1.64 -15.72
N LEU A 73 4.20 2.22 -15.28
CA LEU A 73 3.19 1.49 -14.52
C LEU A 73 1.98 1.21 -15.42
N GLU A 74 1.73 -0.07 -15.67
CA GLU A 74 0.50 -0.52 -16.30
C GLU A 74 -0.58 -0.71 -15.24
N VAL A 75 -1.76 -0.12 -15.48
CA VAL A 75 -2.94 -0.26 -14.63
C VAL A 75 -4.12 -0.60 -15.52
N GLY A 76 -4.73 -1.75 -15.27
CA GLY A 76 -5.92 -2.22 -15.97
C GLY A 76 -7.13 -1.36 -15.65
N ASN A 77 -8.05 -1.26 -16.60
CA ASN A 77 -9.22 -0.39 -16.47
C ASN A 77 -10.36 -0.98 -15.63
N SER A 78 -10.34 -2.30 -15.39
CA SER A 78 -11.41 -2.99 -14.67
C SER A 78 -11.14 -2.95 -13.16
N LEU A 79 -11.99 -2.24 -12.41
CA LEU A 79 -11.85 -2.12 -10.95
C LEU A 79 -12.06 -3.46 -10.23
N ASP A 80 -12.87 -4.37 -10.78
CA ASP A 80 -13.14 -5.69 -10.19
C ASP A 80 -12.07 -6.75 -10.51
N SER A 81 -11.12 -6.40 -11.37
CA SER A 81 -10.04 -7.32 -11.73
C SER A 81 -9.01 -7.45 -10.61
N ALA A 82 -8.39 -8.62 -10.49
CA ALA A 82 -7.41 -8.86 -9.43
C ALA A 82 -6.15 -8.00 -9.65
N THR A 83 -5.73 -7.25 -8.63
CA THR A 83 -4.60 -6.32 -8.69
C THR A 83 -3.32 -7.00 -9.19
N MET A 84 -3.04 -8.23 -8.74
CA MET A 84 -1.86 -8.99 -9.17
C MET A 84 -1.80 -9.26 -10.68
N GLY A 85 -2.94 -9.27 -11.37
CA GLY A 85 -3.01 -9.49 -12.82
C GLY A 85 -3.35 -8.24 -13.62
N SER A 86 -3.50 -7.09 -12.96
CA SER A 86 -3.99 -5.86 -13.58
C SER A 86 -3.19 -4.62 -13.19
N VAL A 87 -2.17 -4.78 -12.34
CA VAL A 87 -1.15 -3.76 -12.12
C VAL A 87 0.21 -4.41 -12.38
N LEU A 88 1.06 -3.76 -13.17
CA LEU A 88 2.41 -4.24 -13.48
C LEU A 88 3.37 -3.07 -13.56
N LEU A 89 4.43 -3.11 -12.75
CA LEU A 89 5.51 -2.15 -12.85
C LEU A 89 6.60 -2.70 -13.77
N LEU A 90 6.81 -2.01 -14.88
CA LEU A 90 7.88 -2.28 -15.82
C LEU A 90 9.05 -1.36 -15.51
N VAL A 91 10.22 -1.93 -15.26
CA VAL A 91 11.47 -1.19 -15.03
C VAL A 91 12.33 -1.31 -16.28
N ASN A 92 12.78 -0.17 -16.81
CA ASN A 92 13.57 -0.16 -18.03
C ASN A 92 15.00 -0.65 -17.74
N GLU A 93 15.41 -1.73 -18.42
CA GLU A 93 16.74 -2.30 -18.27
C GLU A 93 17.86 -1.32 -18.68
N SER A 94 17.60 -0.47 -19.68
CA SER A 94 18.58 0.52 -20.16
C SER A 94 18.85 1.62 -19.13
N ASN A 95 17.89 1.89 -18.23
CA ASN A 95 18.07 2.83 -17.14
C ASN A 95 18.82 2.15 -15.98
N ARG A 96 20.16 2.21 -16.01
CA ARG A 96 21.03 1.50 -15.07
C ARG A 96 20.78 1.85 -13.60
N PRO A 97 20.59 3.13 -13.20
CA PRO A 97 20.29 3.47 -11.81
C PRO A 97 19.04 2.77 -11.28
N VAL A 98 17.94 2.80 -12.05
CA VAL A 98 16.66 2.19 -11.64
C VAL A 98 16.74 0.67 -11.70
N SER A 99 17.17 0.09 -12.82
CA SER A 99 17.23 -1.37 -12.98
C SER A 99 18.17 -2.04 -12.00
N SER A 100 19.29 -1.41 -11.63
CA SER A 100 20.23 -1.96 -10.64
C SER A 100 19.61 -1.95 -9.24
N ALA A 101 18.87 -0.89 -8.88
CA ALA A 101 18.20 -0.81 -7.58
C ALA A 101 17.21 -1.96 -7.38
N PHE A 102 16.41 -2.28 -8.40
CA PHE A 102 15.48 -3.42 -8.37
C PHE A 102 16.19 -4.79 -8.44
N LYS A 103 17.31 -4.90 -9.16
CA LYS A 103 18.13 -6.14 -9.17
C LYS A 103 18.79 -6.40 -7.81
N ASN A 104 19.14 -5.35 -7.07
CA ASN A 104 19.80 -5.41 -5.76
C ASN A 104 18.82 -5.43 -4.57
N ALA A 105 17.52 -5.56 -4.80
CA ALA A 105 16.49 -5.41 -3.75
C ALA A 105 16.64 -6.38 -2.55
N ALA A 106 17.35 -7.49 -2.70
CA ALA A 106 17.63 -8.42 -1.60
C ALA A 106 18.65 -7.86 -0.57
N ALA A 107 19.51 -6.93 -0.99
CA ALA A 107 20.52 -6.28 -0.15
C ALA A 107 20.84 -4.88 -0.72
N PRO A 108 19.89 -3.94 -0.64
CA PRO A 108 20.00 -2.66 -1.31
C PRO A 108 20.99 -1.72 -0.60
N SER A 109 21.72 -0.92 -1.37
CA SER A 109 22.48 0.22 -0.85
C SER A 109 21.55 1.38 -0.49
N ALA A 110 22.06 2.39 0.23
CA ALA A 110 21.29 3.62 0.50
C ALA A 110 20.80 4.32 -0.78
N ALA A 111 21.61 4.27 -1.85
CA ALA A 111 21.21 4.81 -3.15
C ALA A 111 20.08 3.98 -3.79
N ASP A 112 20.15 2.65 -3.69
CA ASP A 112 19.09 1.76 -4.19
C ASP A 112 17.77 2.00 -3.43
N ILE A 113 17.83 2.18 -2.11
CA ILE A 113 16.68 2.52 -1.27
C ILE A 113 16.05 3.85 -1.72
N ALA A 114 16.87 4.88 -1.94
CA ALA A 114 16.37 6.18 -2.40
C ALA A 114 15.70 6.10 -3.79
N VAL A 115 16.30 5.33 -4.71
CA VAL A 115 15.73 5.10 -6.05
C VAL A 115 14.41 4.33 -5.96
N MET A 116 14.37 3.22 -5.24
CA MET A 116 13.13 2.43 -5.05
C MET A 116 12.05 3.26 -4.36
N SER A 117 12.40 4.07 -3.36
CA SER A 117 11.47 4.98 -2.70
C SER A 117 10.86 5.98 -3.68
N ALA A 118 11.69 6.59 -4.55
CA ALA A 118 11.20 7.50 -5.59
C ALA A 118 10.24 6.79 -6.56
N VAL A 119 10.56 5.56 -6.99
CA VAL A 119 9.69 4.77 -7.87
C VAL A 119 8.38 4.42 -7.19
N TYR A 120 8.40 3.94 -5.94
CA TYR A 120 7.18 3.58 -5.21
C TYR A 120 6.30 4.79 -4.90
N SER A 121 6.89 5.95 -4.60
CA SER A 121 6.12 7.18 -4.47
C SER A 121 5.47 7.61 -5.79
N ASP A 122 6.16 7.46 -6.92
CA ASP A 122 5.59 7.76 -8.24
C ASP A 122 4.49 6.77 -8.66
N VAL A 123 4.65 5.49 -8.32
CA VAL A 123 3.60 4.48 -8.45
C VAL A 123 2.37 4.88 -7.66
N ALA A 124 2.53 5.22 -6.37
CA ALA A 124 1.42 5.62 -5.52
C ALA A 124 0.71 6.86 -6.08
N ARG A 125 1.49 7.85 -6.54
CA ARG A 125 0.98 9.03 -7.25
C ARG A 125 0.15 8.66 -8.48
N THR A 126 0.68 7.75 -9.32
CA THR A 126 0.01 7.30 -10.55
C THR A 126 -1.27 6.54 -10.26
N LEU A 127 -1.30 5.68 -9.23
CA LEU A 127 -2.51 4.97 -8.81
C LEU A 127 -3.58 5.92 -8.26
N VAL A 128 -3.18 6.92 -7.45
CA VAL A 128 -4.12 7.96 -6.99
C VAL A 128 -4.71 8.73 -8.19
N GLU A 129 -3.87 9.16 -9.13
CA GLU A 129 -4.32 9.83 -10.35
C GLU A 129 -5.27 8.96 -11.17
N HIS A 130 -4.99 7.66 -11.28
CA HIS A 130 -5.85 6.68 -11.95
C HIS A 130 -7.22 6.58 -11.26
N ALA A 131 -7.25 6.47 -9.93
CA ALA A 131 -8.49 6.43 -9.15
C ALA A 131 -9.32 7.70 -9.33
N LEU A 132 -8.69 8.88 -9.24
CA LEU A 132 -9.39 10.16 -9.39
C LEU A 132 -9.90 10.39 -10.82
N GLY A 133 -9.19 9.86 -11.82
CA GLY A 133 -9.55 9.95 -13.23
C GLY A 133 -10.59 8.91 -13.69
N ASN A 134 -10.76 7.81 -12.96
CA ASN A 134 -11.74 6.79 -13.28
C ASN A 134 -13.12 7.23 -12.77
N VAL A 135 -14.09 7.35 -13.68
CA VAL A 135 -15.46 7.81 -13.37
C VAL A 135 -16.29 6.76 -12.63
N ASP A 136 -15.95 5.49 -12.82
CA ASP A 136 -16.64 4.35 -12.20
C ASP A 136 -16.07 4.07 -10.79
N PHE A 137 -14.96 4.71 -10.43
CA PHE A 137 -14.36 4.56 -9.11
C PHE A 137 -15.07 5.43 -8.06
N ASP A 138 -15.53 4.77 -7.00
CA ASP A 138 -16.08 5.35 -5.77
C ASP A 138 -15.43 4.72 -4.52
N LEU A 139 -15.26 5.52 -3.46
CA LEU A 139 -14.78 5.09 -2.15
C LEU A 139 -15.81 4.27 -1.37
N GLU A 140 -17.10 4.44 -1.65
CA GLU A 140 -18.18 3.73 -0.95
C GLU A 140 -18.65 2.46 -1.68
N SER A 141 -18.10 2.16 -2.86
CA SER A 141 -18.42 0.95 -3.61
C SER A 141 -17.83 -0.30 -2.94
N GLU A 142 -18.58 -1.41 -3.00
CA GLU A 142 -18.08 -2.72 -2.58
C GLU A 142 -17.26 -3.35 -3.71
N TYR A 143 -15.93 -3.24 -3.64
CA TYR A 143 -15.05 -3.99 -4.53
C TYR A 143 -14.67 -5.34 -3.93
N ARG A 144 -14.36 -6.28 -4.81
CA ARG A 144 -13.85 -7.59 -4.40
C ARG A 144 -12.49 -7.47 -3.70
N ASP A 145 -12.28 -8.25 -2.64
CA ASP A 145 -10.98 -8.35 -1.96
C ASP A 145 -9.82 -8.61 -2.94
N GLY A 146 -8.75 -7.84 -2.81
CA GLY A 146 -7.57 -7.91 -3.68
C GLY A 146 -7.79 -7.48 -5.13
N SER A 147 -8.90 -6.80 -5.43
CA SER A 147 -9.14 -6.16 -6.71
C SER A 147 -8.48 -4.79 -6.82
N VAL A 148 -8.38 -4.27 -8.04
CA VAL A 148 -7.84 -2.92 -8.31
C VAL A 148 -8.63 -1.88 -7.52
N GLY A 149 -9.96 -1.96 -7.50
CA GLY A 149 -10.82 -1.02 -6.76
C GLY A 149 -10.54 -1.01 -5.26
N GLU A 150 -10.46 -2.19 -4.62
CA GLU A 150 -10.14 -2.31 -3.18
C GLU A 150 -8.72 -1.80 -2.87
N THR A 151 -7.76 -2.04 -3.77
CA THR A 151 -6.39 -1.53 -3.64
C THR A 151 -6.37 0.00 -3.71
N LEU A 152 -7.10 0.60 -4.65
CA LEU A 152 -7.20 2.06 -4.79
C LEU A 152 -7.92 2.71 -3.60
N GLN A 153 -8.99 2.09 -3.09
CA GLN A 153 -9.67 2.52 -1.86
C GLN A 153 -8.73 2.51 -0.66
N SER A 154 -7.99 1.43 -0.48
CA SER A 154 -7.02 1.27 0.61
C SER A 154 -5.91 2.33 0.51
N LEU A 155 -5.39 2.57 -0.69
CA LEU A 155 -4.38 3.59 -0.93
C LEU A 155 -4.88 4.99 -0.59
N LEU A 156 -6.07 5.37 -1.08
CA LEU A 156 -6.65 6.69 -0.80
C LEU A 156 -6.97 6.87 0.69
N SER A 157 -7.55 5.86 1.34
CA SER A 157 -7.85 5.89 2.78
C SER A 157 -6.59 6.06 3.63
N MET A 158 -5.50 5.40 3.25
CA MET A 158 -4.21 5.50 3.93
C MET A 158 -3.52 6.85 3.73
N ARG A 159 -3.60 7.41 2.52
CA ARG A 159 -2.83 8.60 2.12
C ARG A 159 -3.60 9.91 2.35
N PHE A 160 -4.93 9.87 2.34
CA PHE A 160 -5.81 11.02 2.52
C PHE A 160 -6.92 10.73 3.53
N PRO A 161 -6.58 10.42 4.80
CA PRO A 161 -7.59 10.08 5.80
C PRO A 161 -8.58 11.22 6.01
N GLY A 162 -9.88 10.91 5.91
CA GLY A 162 -10.98 11.86 6.14
C GLY A 162 -11.25 12.84 4.99
N ARG A 163 -10.59 12.70 3.84
CA ARG A 163 -10.89 13.49 2.63
C ARG A 163 -11.84 12.71 1.73
N SER A 164 -12.86 13.38 1.22
CA SER A 164 -13.79 12.75 0.27
C SER A 164 -13.21 12.70 -1.15
N LEU A 165 -13.71 11.77 -1.98
CA LEU A 165 -13.29 11.63 -3.36
C LEU A 165 -13.58 12.89 -4.19
N ASP A 166 -14.73 13.52 -3.95
CA ASP A 166 -15.14 14.76 -4.60
C ASP A 166 -14.24 15.93 -4.24
N GLU A 167 -13.85 16.05 -2.97
CA GLU A 167 -12.87 17.07 -2.54
C GLU A 167 -11.54 16.90 -3.28
N LEU A 168 -11.02 15.67 -3.38
CA LEU A 168 -9.75 15.39 -4.05
C LEU A 168 -9.85 15.70 -5.56
N ARG A 169 -10.92 15.26 -6.23
CA ARG A 169 -11.19 15.60 -7.65
C ARG A 169 -11.32 17.11 -7.84
N ASN A 170 -12.01 17.80 -6.94
CA ASN A 170 -12.20 19.24 -7.00
C ASN A 170 -10.89 20.01 -6.82
N THR A 171 -10.04 19.63 -5.86
CA THR A 171 -8.70 20.24 -5.69
C THR A 171 -7.82 19.96 -6.90
N ARG A 172 -7.82 18.73 -7.43
CA ARG A 172 -7.07 18.37 -8.64
C ARG A 172 -7.45 19.24 -9.84
N ASN A 173 -8.74 19.48 -10.06
CA ASN A 173 -9.22 20.23 -11.22
C ASN A 173 -9.04 21.75 -11.08
N ASN A 174 -9.23 22.31 -9.88
CA ASN A 174 -9.23 23.77 -9.67
C ASN A 174 -7.90 24.32 -9.11
N ALA A 175 -7.08 23.46 -8.49
CA ALA A 175 -5.81 23.83 -7.87
C ALA A 175 -4.75 22.73 -8.07
N PRO A 176 -4.39 22.37 -9.31
CA PRO A 176 -3.54 21.20 -9.61
C PRO A 176 -2.16 21.25 -8.95
N SER A 177 -1.56 22.43 -8.79
CA SER A 177 -0.27 22.58 -8.09
C SER A 177 -0.38 22.31 -6.59
N VAL A 178 -1.50 22.69 -5.97
CA VAL A 178 -1.78 22.39 -4.56
C VAL A 178 -2.02 20.89 -4.38
N PHE A 179 -2.85 20.31 -5.25
CA PHE A 179 -3.08 18.87 -5.25
C PHE A 179 -1.77 18.07 -5.41
N SER A 180 -0.90 18.49 -6.33
CA SER A 180 0.40 17.84 -6.54
C SER A 180 1.31 17.91 -5.31
N ALA A 181 1.31 19.04 -4.60
CA ALA A 181 2.07 19.20 -3.36
C ALA A 181 1.49 18.34 -2.21
N ASP A 182 0.16 18.32 -2.06
CA ASP A 182 -0.53 17.46 -1.08
C ASP A 182 -0.25 15.98 -1.35
N LEU A 183 -0.32 15.57 -2.62
CA LEU A 183 -0.04 14.20 -3.03
C LEU A 183 1.42 13.82 -2.79
N GLN A 184 2.37 14.70 -3.12
CA GLN A 184 3.79 14.51 -2.81
C GLN A 184 4.02 14.29 -1.31
N ALA A 185 3.39 15.10 -0.47
CA ALA A 185 3.47 14.97 0.99
C ALA A 185 2.87 13.63 1.47
N ALA A 186 1.74 13.23 0.88
CA ALA A 186 1.05 12.00 1.24
C ALA A 186 1.83 10.73 0.88
N VAL A 187 2.46 10.68 -0.30
CA VAL A 187 3.22 9.50 -0.78
C VAL A 187 4.61 9.34 -0.16
N ARG A 188 5.02 10.26 0.72
CA ARG A 188 6.23 10.20 1.55
C ARG A 188 7.49 9.78 0.78
N VAL A 189 7.81 10.55 -0.27
CA VAL A 189 9.06 10.37 -1.02
C VAL A 189 10.25 10.36 -0.05
N PHE A 190 11.13 9.36 -0.18
CA PHE A 190 12.30 9.11 0.68
C PHE A 190 12.03 8.54 2.08
N ALA A 191 10.82 8.04 2.35
CA ALA A 191 10.59 7.23 3.56
C ALA A 191 11.56 6.03 3.57
N GLY A 192 12.41 5.95 4.61
CA GLY A 192 13.43 4.90 4.76
C GLY A 192 14.85 5.28 4.37
N VAL A 193 15.09 6.50 3.87
CA VAL A 193 16.46 7.02 3.66
C VAL A 193 16.92 7.72 4.95
N GLU A 194 17.72 7.04 5.78
CA GLU A 194 18.39 7.70 6.91
C GLU A 194 19.51 8.62 6.40
N VAL A 195 19.47 9.88 6.82
CA VAL A 195 20.53 10.85 6.53
C VAL A 195 21.67 10.61 7.51
N ALA A 196 22.84 10.23 7.00
CA ALA A 196 24.06 10.03 7.78
C ALA A 196 24.59 11.34 8.39
#